data_AF-A0A357HH50-F1
#
_entry.id   AF-A0A357HH50-F1
#
_cell.length_a   1.000
_cell.length_b   1.000
_cell.length_c   1.000
_cell.angle_alpha   90.00
_cell.angle_beta   90.00
_cell.angle_gamma   90.00
#
_symmetry.space_group_name_H-M   'P 1'
#
loop_
_entity.id
_entity.type
_entity.pdbx_description
1 polymer ?
#
loop_
_entity_poly.entity_id
_entity_poly.type
_entity_poly.pdbx_seq_one_letter_code
_entity_poly.pdbx_strand_id
1 'polypeptide(L)'
;MNEQETNMIQSHLRVMTLMIGLINMTYAAAENDVVQGFALKSQLQGDHVLHFNIPEYELEDVEINGQYFKRPKIDGAGKTSLVGNPELPVITTFYAVEPGKTYQAQVRVVESEFVDNVNILPLQTWDNVTTDEVVSFKRNIGTYTDVT
;
A
#
# COMPACT_ATOMS: atom_id res chain seq x y z
N MET A 1 -63.30 25.38 -1.44
CA MET A 1 -61.88 25.68 -1.21
C MET A 1 -61.65 27.10 -1.71
N ASN A 2 -61.23 27.99 -0.82
CA ASN A 2 -61.22 29.43 -1.07
C ASN A 2 -59.93 29.82 -1.83
N GLU A 3 -59.98 30.87 -2.66
CA GLU A 3 -58.86 31.26 -3.53
C GLU A 3 -57.57 31.57 -2.73
N GLN A 4 -57.73 32.06 -1.50
CA GLN A 4 -56.65 32.27 -0.55
C GLN A 4 -55.98 30.97 -0.07
N GLU A 5 -56.73 29.88 0.10
CA GLU A 5 -56.19 28.57 0.51
C GLU A 5 -55.35 27.96 -0.62
N THR A 6 -55.82 28.06 -1.86
CA THR A 6 -55.08 27.61 -3.04
C THR A 6 -53.78 28.38 -3.25
N ASN A 7 -53.79 29.69 -3.04
CA ASN A 7 -52.59 30.53 -3.17
C ASN A 7 -51.56 30.25 -2.07
N MET A 8 -52.01 29.98 -0.84
CA MET A 8 -51.15 29.62 0.29
C MET A 8 -50.49 28.24 0.08
N ILE A 9 -51.26 27.24 -0.40
CA ILE A 9 -50.74 25.89 -0.70
C ILE A 9 -49.71 25.95 -1.85
N GLN A 10 -49.97 26.73 -2.90
CA GLN A 10 -49.06 26.88 -4.03
C GLN A 10 -47.77 27.63 -3.66
N SER A 11 -47.87 28.59 -2.74
CA SER A 11 -46.72 29.29 -2.13
C SER A 11 -45.83 28.33 -1.33
N HIS A 12 -46.43 27.54 -0.43
CA HIS A 12 -45.68 26.55 0.37
C HIS A 12 -45.02 25.48 -0.51
N LEU A 13 -45.72 25.03 -1.56
CA LEU A 13 -45.18 24.05 -2.50
C LEU A 13 -43.95 24.60 -3.24
N ARG A 14 -43.98 25.87 -3.69
CA ARG A 14 -42.83 26.51 -4.37
C ARG A 14 -41.63 26.73 -3.46
N VAL A 15 -41.86 27.14 -2.21
CA VAL A 15 -40.79 27.33 -1.20
C VAL A 15 -40.15 25.98 -0.84
N MET A 16 -40.95 24.93 -0.74
CA MET A 16 -40.46 23.57 -0.47
C MET A 16 -39.63 23.02 -1.64
N THR A 17 -40.02 23.27 -2.90
CA THR A 17 -39.21 22.87 -4.07
C THR A 17 -37.88 23.63 -4.14
N LEU A 18 -37.83 24.89 -3.71
CA LEU A 18 -36.61 25.68 -3.67
C LEU A 18 -35.62 25.18 -2.60
N MET A 19 -36.13 24.71 -1.44
CA MET A 19 -35.30 24.14 -0.36
C MET A 19 -34.74 22.75 -0.70
N ILE A 20 -35.50 21.92 -1.43
CA ILE A 20 -35.03 20.59 -1.89
C ILE A 20 -33.97 20.73 -3.00
N GLY A 21 -34.01 21.81 -3.79
CA GLY A 21 -33.01 22.08 -4.84
C GLY A 21 -31.64 22.52 -4.32
N LEU A 22 -31.55 23.07 -3.11
CA LEU A 22 -30.30 23.62 -2.54
C LEU A 22 -29.44 22.59 -1.79
N ILE A 23 -29.93 21.37 -1.56
CA ILE A 23 -29.25 20.37 -0.68
C ILE A 23 -28.34 19.38 -1.45
N ASN A 24 -28.32 19.39 -2.79
CA ASN A 24 -27.60 18.37 -3.58
C ASN A 24 -26.18 18.75 -4.04
N MET A 25 -25.48 19.66 -3.35
CA MET A 25 -24.02 19.82 -3.53
C MET A 25 -23.27 19.31 -2.31
N THR A 26 -23.38 18.00 -2.06
CA THR A 26 -22.35 17.28 -1.32
C THR A 26 -21.21 17.01 -2.30
N TYR A 27 -20.15 17.83 -2.25
CA TYR A 27 -18.89 17.43 -2.83
C TYR A 27 -18.40 16.21 -2.03
N ALA A 28 -18.42 15.04 -2.65
CA ALA A 28 -17.61 13.94 -2.17
C ALA A 28 -16.15 14.41 -2.27
N ALA A 29 -15.51 14.68 -1.14
CA ALA A 29 -14.06 14.73 -1.11
C ALA A 29 -13.61 13.35 -1.61
N ALA A 30 -12.85 13.30 -2.70
CA ALA A 30 -12.25 12.07 -3.16
C ALA A 30 -11.46 11.51 -1.98
N GLU A 31 -11.92 10.39 -1.43
CA GLU A 31 -11.20 9.69 -0.40
C GLU A 31 -9.84 9.32 -1.00
N ASN A 32 -8.76 9.66 -0.31
CA ASN A 32 -7.43 9.28 -0.77
C ASN A 32 -7.30 7.76 -0.57
N ASP A 33 -7.72 7.00 -1.58
CA ASP A 33 -7.69 5.54 -1.58
C ASP A 33 -6.30 5.03 -1.21
N VAL A 34 -6.28 4.02 -0.33
CA VAL A 34 -5.05 3.31 0.04
C VAL A 34 -4.72 2.33 -1.07
N VAL A 35 -3.59 2.55 -1.74
CA VAL A 35 -3.09 1.65 -2.79
C VAL A 35 -1.86 0.95 -2.26
N GLN A 36 -1.95 -0.37 -2.03
CA GLN A 36 -0.82 -1.20 -1.60
C GLN A 36 -0.12 -0.64 -0.34
N GLY A 37 -0.89 -0.20 0.66
CA GLY A 37 -0.38 0.39 1.90
C GLY A 37 0.02 1.86 1.81
N PHE A 38 0.04 2.47 0.62
CA PHE A 38 0.32 3.89 0.44
C PHE A 38 -0.96 4.73 0.44
N ALA A 39 -0.97 5.81 1.22
CA ALA A 39 -2.04 6.79 1.28
C ALA A 39 -1.48 8.20 1.07
N LEU A 40 -2.10 8.99 0.21
CA LEU A 40 -1.78 10.41 0.08
C LEU A 40 -2.39 11.16 1.27
N LYS A 41 -1.60 11.92 2.02
CA LYS A 41 -2.06 12.71 3.18
C LYS A 41 -1.98 14.22 2.96
N SER A 42 -1.79 14.68 1.71
CA SER A 42 -1.69 16.10 1.38
C SER A 42 -2.97 16.85 1.79
N GLN A 43 -2.85 17.84 2.69
CA GLN A 43 -3.96 18.69 3.16
C GLN A 43 -3.83 20.16 2.74
N LEU A 44 -2.70 20.56 2.13
CA LEU A 44 -2.41 21.94 1.69
C LEU A 44 -1.61 21.93 0.38
N GLN A 45 -1.81 22.96 -0.45
CA GLN A 45 -1.02 23.16 -1.68
C GLN A 45 0.47 23.22 -1.34
N GLY A 46 1.23 22.21 -1.78
CA GLY A 46 2.70 22.15 -1.70
C GLY A 46 3.26 20.92 -0.99
N ASP A 47 2.50 20.28 -0.12
CA ASP A 47 2.99 19.15 0.69
C ASP A 47 2.57 17.81 0.07
N HIS A 48 3.47 17.19 -0.69
CA HIS A 48 3.26 15.87 -1.29
C HIS A 48 3.72 14.76 -0.34
N VAL A 49 2.94 14.50 0.72
CA VAL A 49 3.25 13.48 1.74
C VAL A 49 2.53 12.17 1.41
N LEU A 50 3.32 11.15 1.08
CA LEU A 50 2.86 9.76 1.05
C LEU A 50 3.09 9.11 2.41
N HIS A 51 2.03 8.59 2.98
CA HIS A 51 2.08 7.79 4.19
C HIS A 51 2.03 6.31 3.80
N PHE A 52 2.93 5.51 4.36
CA PHE A 52 3.00 4.08 4.10
C PHE A 52 2.77 3.32 5.41
N ASN A 53 1.85 2.37 5.36
CA ASN A 53 1.70 1.35 6.39
C ASN A 53 2.04 -0.01 5.77
N ILE A 54 2.76 -0.85 6.53
CA ILE A 54 3.01 -2.23 6.13
C ILE A 54 1.64 -2.91 6.00
N PRO A 55 1.25 -3.41 4.82
CA PRO A 55 0.02 -4.17 4.66
C PRO A 55 0.06 -5.46 5.49
N GLU A 56 -1.07 -6.16 5.56
CA GLU A 56 -1.10 -7.48 6.16
C GLU A 56 -0.07 -8.40 5.48
N TYR A 57 0.68 -9.13 6.31
CA TYR A 57 1.74 -10.02 5.86
C TYR A 57 1.67 -11.35 6.58
N GLU A 58 2.16 -12.39 5.91
CA GLU A 58 2.29 -13.74 6.45
C GLU A 58 3.76 -14.16 6.50
N LEU A 59 4.12 -15.02 7.46
CA LEU A 59 5.42 -15.68 7.51
C LEU A 59 5.26 -17.16 7.17
N GLU A 60 5.35 -17.49 5.89
CA GLU A 60 5.21 -18.87 5.39
C GLU A 60 6.38 -19.73 5.87
N ASP A 61 6.09 -20.95 6.34
CA ASP A 61 7.11 -21.97 6.62
C ASP A 61 7.58 -22.64 5.34
N VAL A 62 8.91 -22.69 5.16
CA VAL A 62 9.55 -23.30 3.99
C VAL A 62 10.65 -24.25 4.45
N GLU A 63 10.58 -25.51 4.03
CA GLU A 63 11.63 -26.50 4.26
C GLU A 63 12.42 -26.76 2.99
N ILE A 64 13.75 -26.60 3.05
CA ILE A 64 14.66 -26.94 1.95
C ILE A 64 15.85 -27.72 2.52
N ASN A 65 16.11 -28.92 2.00
CA ASN A 65 17.22 -29.77 2.41
C ASN A 65 17.28 -30.00 3.94
N GLY A 66 16.13 -30.15 4.59
CA GLY A 66 16.02 -30.34 6.04
C GLY A 66 16.28 -29.10 6.90
N GLN A 67 16.42 -27.92 6.28
CA GLN A 67 16.49 -26.64 6.97
C GLN A 67 15.16 -25.91 6.88
N TYR A 68 14.73 -25.32 8.01
CA TYR A 68 13.50 -24.55 8.11
C TYR A 68 13.79 -23.05 7.96
N PHE A 69 13.01 -22.41 7.11
CA PHE A 69 13.04 -20.98 6.83
C PHE A 69 11.66 -20.38 6.94
N LYS A 70 11.61 -19.07 7.14
CA LYS A 70 10.42 -18.24 6.99
C LYS A 70 10.50 -17.44 5.70
N ARG A 71 9.39 -17.31 4.98
CA ARG A 71 9.25 -16.37 3.85
C ARG A 71 8.19 -15.32 4.18
N PRO A 72 8.57 -14.04 4.34
CA PRO A 72 7.60 -12.97 4.45
C PRO A 72 6.87 -12.78 3.12
N LYS A 73 5.54 -12.80 3.18
CA LYS A 73 4.67 -12.66 2.02
C LYS A 73 3.67 -11.54 2.24
N ILE A 74 3.61 -10.64 1.27
CA ILE A 74 2.63 -9.56 1.18
C ILE A 74 1.99 -9.69 -0.21
N ASP A 75 0.66 -9.63 -0.27
CA ASP A 75 -0.03 -9.70 -1.56
C ASP A 75 0.33 -8.51 -2.46
N GLY A 76 0.53 -8.78 -3.75
CA GLY A 76 0.99 -7.76 -4.70
C GLY A 76 2.43 -7.26 -4.52
N ALA A 77 3.18 -7.78 -3.56
CA ALA A 77 4.58 -7.39 -3.37
C ALA A 77 5.53 -8.03 -4.38
N GLY A 78 6.51 -7.25 -4.83
CA GLY A 78 7.67 -7.73 -5.56
C GLY A 78 8.76 -8.27 -4.62
N LYS A 79 9.95 -8.51 -5.17
CA LYS A 79 11.16 -8.90 -4.44
C LYS A 79 12.30 -7.96 -4.83
N THR A 80 13.29 -7.74 -3.96
CA THR A 80 14.54 -7.01 -4.29
C THR A 80 15.75 -7.58 -3.56
N SER A 81 16.03 -8.87 -3.71
CA SER A 81 17.16 -9.49 -3.04
C SER A 81 18.19 -10.02 -4.04
N LEU A 82 19.47 -9.97 -3.71
CA LEU A 82 20.46 -10.71 -4.50
C LEU A 82 20.29 -12.20 -4.22
N VAL A 83 20.62 -13.04 -5.20
CA VAL A 83 20.63 -14.50 -5.01
C VAL A 83 21.55 -14.86 -3.83
N GLY A 84 21.05 -15.71 -2.94
CA GLY A 84 21.71 -16.12 -1.70
C GLY A 84 21.47 -15.20 -0.50
N ASN A 85 20.98 -13.97 -0.68
CA ASN A 85 20.60 -13.07 0.42
C ASN A 85 19.13 -13.30 0.84
N PRO A 86 18.72 -12.85 2.04
CA PRO A 86 17.33 -12.94 2.49
C PRO A 86 16.33 -12.45 1.46
N GLU A 87 15.36 -13.29 1.11
CA GLU A 87 14.24 -12.95 0.24
C GLU A 87 13.28 -12.04 1.00
N LEU A 88 13.21 -10.77 0.60
CA LEU A 88 12.37 -9.76 1.25
C LEU A 88 11.35 -9.18 0.26
N PRO A 89 10.10 -8.95 0.71
CA PRO A 89 9.08 -8.34 -0.11
C PRO A 89 9.37 -6.85 -0.33
N VAL A 90 8.88 -6.35 -1.46
CA VAL A 90 9.02 -4.94 -1.84
C VAL A 90 7.69 -4.43 -2.34
N ILE A 91 7.29 -3.28 -1.84
CA ILE A 91 6.08 -2.61 -2.28
C ILE A 91 6.46 -1.31 -2.95
N THR A 92 5.94 -1.11 -4.15
CA THR A 92 6.20 0.08 -4.97
C THR A 92 4.89 0.73 -5.35
N THR A 93 4.88 2.05 -5.38
CA THR A 93 3.75 2.84 -5.88
C THR A 93 4.22 3.88 -6.88
N PHE A 94 3.31 4.35 -7.73
CA PHE A 94 3.55 5.43 -8.66
C PHE A 94 2.95 6.72 -8.12
N TYR A 95 3.70 7.81 -8.26
CA TYR A 95 3.26 9.13 -7.85
C TYR A 95 3.45 10.11 -9.00
N ALA A 96 2.37 10.80 -9.38
CA ALA A 96 2.40 11.77 -10.46
C ALA A 96 3.10 13.06 -10.00
N VAL A 97 4.05 13.53 -10.80
CA VAL A 97 4.81 14.76 -10.56
C VAL A 97 4.74 15.68 -11.77
N GLU A 98 4.98 16.97 -11.57
CA GLU A 98 5.02 17.94 -12.66
C GLU A 98 6.33 17.77 -13.47
N PRO A 99 6.25 17.80 -14.80
CA PRO A 99 7.43 17.69 -15.65
C PRO A 99 8.33 18.93 -15.53
N GLY A 100 9.63 18.76 -15.75
CA GLY A 100 10.60 19.85 -15.75
C GLY A 100 11.03 20.35 -14.36
N LYS A 101 10.59 19.67 -13.29
CA LYS A 101 11.03 19.92 -11.91
C LYS A 101 11.95 18.81 -11.40
N THR A 102 12.82 19.16 -10.45
CA THR A 102 13.64 18.21 -9.70
C THR A 102 12.98 17.91 -8.37
N TYR A 103 12.90 16.62 -8.03
CA TYR A 103 12.27 16.15 -6.80
C TYR A 103 13.30 15.46 -5.91
N GLN A 104 13.10 15.58 -4.60
CA GLN A 104 13.82 14.82 -3.59
C GLN A 104 12.79 14.12 -2.70
N ALA A 105 12.96 12.82 -2.51
CA ALA A 105 12.18 12.06 -1.55
C ALA A 105 12.94 12.01 -0.22
N GLN A 106 12.24 12.31 0.87
CA GLN A 106 12.74 12.13 2.22
C GLN A 106 11.87 11.11 2.95
N VAL A 107 12.50 10.16 3.62
CA VAL A 107 11.81 9.12 4.38
C VAL A 107 11.90 9.45 5.86
N ARG A 108 10.75 9.46 6.52
CA ARG A 108 10.65 9.54 7.98
C ARG A 108 9.99 8.26 8.50
N VAL A 109 10.70 7.51 9.31
CA VAL A 109 10.14 6.35 10.01
C VAL A 109 9.30 6.86 11.18
N VAL A 110 8.01 6.53 11.15
CA VAL A 110 7.05 6.91 12.21
C VAL A 110 6.97 5.83 13.28
N GLU A 111 6.97 4.57 12.86
CA GLU A 111 6.87 3.40 13.73
C GLU A 111 7.70 2.26 13.14
N SER A 112 8.20 1.38 14.01
CA SER A 112 8.98 0.20 13.64
C SER A 112 8.79 -0.89 14.68
N GLU A 113 8.72 -2.14 14.23
CA GLU A 113 8.70 -3.32 15.07
C GLU A 113 9.89 -4.24 14.74
N PHE A 114 10.29 -5.07 15.71
CA PHE A 114 11.32 -6.10 15.54
C PHE A 114 10.70 -7.47 15.81
N VAL A 115 11.00 -8.41 14.91
CA VAL A 115 10.64 -9.82 15.08
C VAL A 115 11.92 -10.63 15.16
N ASP A 116 12.20 -11.14 16.35
CA ASP A 116 13.44 -11.87 16.63
C ASP A 116 13.37 -13.34 16.22
N ASN A 117 14.55 -13.95 16.09
CA ASN A 117 14.73 -15.38 15.86
C ASN A 117 14.03 -15.91 14.59
N VAL A 118 14.07 -15.12 13.52
CA VAL A 118 13.52 -15.49 12.20
C VAL A 118 14.64 -15.83 11.23
N ASN A 119 14.66 -17.06 10.73
CA ASN A 119 15.58 -17.48 9.67
C ASN A 119 14.92 -17.28 8.30
N ILE A 120 15.18 -16.15 7.65
CA ILE A 120 14.56 -15.82 6.36
C ILE A 120 15.09 -16.71 5.25
N LEU A 121 14.23 -17.12 4.32
CA LEU A 121 14.62 -17.90 3.15
C LEU A 121 15.59 -17.10 2.26
N PRO A 122 16.76 -17.64 1.86
CA PRO A 122 17.59 -16.98 0.87
C PRO A 122 16.96 -17.05 -0.52
N LEU A 123 17.01 -15.96 -1.28
CA LEU A 123 16.55 -15.95 -2.66
C LEU A 123 17.37 -16.94 -3.49
N GLN A 124 16.73 -17.95 -4.07
CA GLN A 124 17.44 -18.99 -4.84
C GLN A 124 17.75 -18.57 -6.27
N THR A 125 16.81 -17.86 -6.90
CA THR A 125 16.89 -17.46 -8.31
C THR A 125 15.83 -16.39 -8.61
N TRP A 126 16.08 -15.60 -9.65
CA TRP A 126 15.10 -14.70 -10.26
C TRP A 126 14.32 -15.35 -11.40
N ASP A 127 14.84 -16.45 -11.94
CA ASP A 127 14.25 -17.12 -13.08
C ASP A 127 13.06 -17.99 -12.66
N ASN A 128 12.10 -18.13 -13.57
CA ASN A 128 11.03 -19.11 -13.41
C ASN A 128 11.63 -20.50 -13.67
N VAL A 129 12.13 -21.13 -12.62
CA VAL A 129 12.67 -22.49 -12.72
C VAL A 129 11.51 -23.46 -12.92
N THR A 130 11.55 -24.19 -14.03
CA THR A 130 10.65 -25.33 -14.27
C THR A 130 11.15 -26.55 -13.50
N THR A 131 10.22 -27.41 -13.07
CA THR A 131 10.39 -28.43 -12.01
C THR A 131 11.51 -29.47 -12.23
N ASP A 132 12.15 -29.50 -13.41
CA ASP A 132 13.13 -30.52 -13.80
C ASP A 132 14.60 -30.09 -13.62
N GLU A 133 14.89 -28.86 -13.18
CA GLU A 133 16.28 -28.41 -12.96
C GLU A 133 16.72 -28.61 -11.51
N VAL A 134 17.76 -29.42 -11.30
CA VAL A 134 18.42 -29.57 -9.99
C VAL A 134 19.23 -28.30 -9.71
N VAL A 135 18.58 -27.29 -9.14
CA VAL A 135 19.25 -26.05 -8.74
C VAL A 135 19.92 -26.25 -7.38
N SER A 136 21.23 -26.07 -7.33
CA SER A 136 21.97 -26.10 -6.06
C SER A 136 21.47 -24.99 -5.13
N PHE A 137 21.20 -25.32 -3.87
CA PHE A 137 20.83 -24.33 -2.86
C PHE A 137 21.88 -23.22 -2.74
N LYS A 138 21.44 -21.97 -2.79
CA LYS A 138 22.29 -20.77 -2.69
C LYS A 138 22.01 -20.06 -1.37
N ARG A 139 23.08 -19.79 -0.61
CA ARG A 139 23.05 -19.00 0.63
C ARG A 139 24.34 -18.19 0.76
N ASN A 140 24.22 -16.90 0.98
CA ASN A 140 25.34 -16.02 1.24
C ASN A 140 25.75 -16.14 2.71
N ILE A 141 26.83 -16.88 2.98
CA ILE A 141 27.30 -17.12 4.35
C ILE A 141 27.64 -15.82 5.07
N GLY A 142 28.25 -14.82 4.39
CA GLY A 142 28.60 -13.54 5.02
C GLY A 142 27.41 -12.71 5.52
N THR A 143 26.20 -12.98 5.03
CA THR A 143 24.96 -12.32 5.50
C THR A 143 24.23 -13.15 6.56
N TYR A 144 24.39 -14.47 6.53
CA TYR A 144 23.63 -15.41 7.34
C TYR A 144 24.37 -15.96 8.56
N THR A 145 25.67 -15.76 8.62
CA THR A 145 26.47 -16.11 9.79
C THR A 145 27.24 -14.87 10.20
N ASP A 146 26.96 -14.36 11.40
CA ASP A 146 27.85 -13.40 12.03
C ASP A 146 29.19 -14.11 12.28
N VAL A 147 30.23 -13.70 11.55
CA VAL A 147 31.61 -14.04 11.88
C VAL A 147 32.00 -13.13 13.04
N THR A 148 31.67 -13.57 14.25
CA THR A 148 32.20 -13.01 15.51
C THR A 148 33.02 -14.07 16.23
#